data_AF-A0A369T2M5-F1
#
_entry.id   AF-A0A369T2M5-F1
#
_cell.length_a   1.000
_cell.length_b   1.000
_cell.length_c   1.000
_cell.angle_alpha   90.00
_cell.angle_beta   90.00
_cell.angle_gamma   90.00
#
_symmetry.space_group_name_H-M   'P 1'
#
loop_
_entity.id
_entity.type
_entity.pdbx_description
1 polymer ?
#
loop_
_entity_poly.entity_id
_entity_poly.type
_entity_poly.pdbx_seq_one_letter_code
_entity_poly.pdbx_strand_id
1 'polypeptide(L)'
;MLSGRSWRRPTAVRRRRRVISPSIKATLEEAFYGTLLAIFTFPISLFIAELGVWVMIVWMQPLDVILSNFYLTLVLIQALFLLIPAYNKQPIRLIFAAVVAYLIWVALVSLASFDPVVTLFGKLPY
;
A
#
# COMPACT_ATOMS: atom_id res chain seq x y z
N MET A 1 -41.74 54.97 -4.48
CA MET A 1 -41.70 54.18 -3.23
C MET A 1 -41.22 52.78 -3.57
N LEU A 2 -40.21 52.31 -2.85
CA LEU A 2 -39.30 51.21 -3.22
C LEU A 2 -40.02 49.85 -3.33
N SER A 3 -39.81 49.17 -4.45
CA SER A 3 -40.27 47.79 -4.66
C SER A 3 -39.48 46.83 -3.77
N GLY A 4 -40.20 46.03 -3.00
CA GLY A 4 -39.65 45.00 -2.13
C GLY A 4 -38.90 43.95 -2.94
N ARG A 5 -37.57 44.06 -3.00
CA ARG A 5 -36.68 42.99 -3.45
C ARG A 5 -36.76 41.85 -2.44
N SER A 6 -37.63 40.89 -2.70
CA SER A 6 -37.64 39.61 -2.02
C SER A 6 -36.30 38.91 -2.31
N TRP A 7 -35.46 38.84 -1.29
CA TRP A 7 -34.26 38.02 -1.26
C TRP A 7 -34.67 36.56 -1.50
N ARG A 8 -34.55 36.09 -2.75
CA ARG A 8 -34.56 34.66 -3.05
C ARG A 8 -33.29 34.06 -2.47
N ARG A 9 -33.40 33.54 -1.24
CA ARG A 9 -32.41 32.61 -0.67
C ARG A 9 -32.18 31.50 -1.70
N PRO A 10 -30.95 31.23 -2.15
CA PRO A 10 -30.70 30.00 -2.85
C PRO A 10 -30.93 28.90 -1.81
N THR A 11 -32.02 28.17 -1.97
CA THR A 11 -32.25 26.90 -1.28
C THR A 11 -30.98 26.09 -1.48
N ALA A 12 -30.22 25.93 -0.40
CA ALA A 12 -29.11 25.00 -0.34
C ALA A 12 -29.68 23.65 -0.75
N VAL A 13 -29.49 23.30 -2.03
CA VAL A 13 -29.75 21.97 -2.56
C VAL A 13 -28.76 21.11 -1.81
N ARG A 14 -29.23 20.59 -0.69
CA ARG A 14 -28.59 19.58 0.13
C ARG A 14 -28.39 18.42 -0.83
N ARG A 15 -27.24 18.40 -1.51
CA ARG A 15 -26.75 17.26 -2.30
C ARG A 15 -26.72 16.13 -1.29
N ARG A 16 -27.83 15.39 -1.19
CA ARG A 16 -27.85 14.05 -0.63
C ARG A 16 -26.82 13.32 -1.47
N ARG A 17 -25.60 13.17 -0.93
CA ARG A 17 -24.72 12.08 -1.32
C ARG A 17 -25.59 10.86 -1.17
N ARG A 18 -26.15 10.36 -2.29
CA ARG A 18 -26.62 8.99 -2.34
C ARG A 18 -25.37 8.20 -1.96
N VAL A 19 -25.34 7.70 -0.74
CA VAL A 19 -24.51 6.57 -0.38
C VAL A 19 -25.08 5.45 -1.22
N ILE A 20 -24.63 5.37 -2.47
CA ILE A 20 -24.90 4.23 -3.33
C ILE A 20 -24.15 3.12 -2.62
N SER A 21 -24.87 2.29 -1.88
CA SER A 21 -24.33 1.07 -1.31
C SER A 21 -23.52 0.39 -2.42
N PRO A 22 -22.22 0.11 -2.21
CA PRO A 22 -21.40 -0.45 -3.26
C PRO A 22 -22.06 -1.73 -3.74
N SER A 23 -22.43 -1.76 -5.02
CA SER A 23 -22.95 -2.98 -5.64
C SER A 23 -21.91 -4.07 -5.44
N ILE A 24 -22.33 -5.28 -5.08
CA ILE A 24 -21.43 -6.42 -4.83
C ILE A 24 -20.42 -6.60 -5.97
N LYS A 25 -20.84 -6.33 -7.21
CA LYS A 25 -19.97 -6.33 -8.40
C LYS A 25 -18.83 -5.31 -8.31
N ALA A 26 -19.12 -4.07 -7.91
CA ALA A 26 -18.13 -3.02 -7.75
C ALA A 26 -17.13 -3.32 -6.63
N THR A 27 -17.60 -3.90 -5.52
CA THR A 27 -16.72 -4.37 -4.43
C THR A 27 -15.78 -5.48 -4.91
N LEU A 28 -16.29 -6.42 -5.73
CA LEU A 28 -15.49 -7.52 -6.27
C LEU A 28 -14.42 -7.02 -7.25
N GLU A 29 -14.79 -6.06 -8.12
CA GLU A 29 -13.86 -5.42 -9.04
C GLU A 29 -12.76 -4.65 -8.28
N GLU A 30 -13.13 -3.83 -7.29
CA GLU A 30 -12.16 -3.11 -6.45
C GLU A 30 -11.23 -4.05 -5.68
N ALA A 31 -11.77 -5.17 -5.17
CA ALA A 31 -10.98 -6.20 -4.51
C ALA A 31 -9.98 -6.84 -5.49
N PHE A 32 -10.42 -7.19 -6.70
CA PHE A 32 -9.56 -7.76 -7.74
C PHE A 32 -8.42 -6.79 -8.11
N TYR A 33 -8.73 -5.52 -8.34
CA TYR A 33 -7.71 -4.50 -8.62
C TYR A 33 -6.78 -4.21 -7.43
N GLY A 34 -7.26 -4.40 -6.19
CA GLY A 34 -6.44 -4.30 -4.97
C GLY A 34 -5.44 -5.45 -4.88
N THR A 35 -5.92 -6.67 -5.11
CA THR A 35 -5.09 -7.88 -5.18
C THR A 35 -4.04 -7.78 -6.27
N LEU A 36 -4.43 -7.37 -7.48
CA LEU A 36 -3.51 -7.21 -8.60
C LEU A 36 -2.42 -6.18 -8.28
N LEU A 37 -2.80 -5.05 -7.68
CA LEU A 37 -1.86 -4.02 -7.24
C LEU A 37 -0.86 -4.59 -6.24
N ALA A 38 -1.31 -5.33 -5.23
CA ALA A 38 -0.41 -5.95 -4.25
C ALA A 38 0.55 -6.96 -4.88
N ILE A 39 0.06 -7.81 -5.79
CA ILE A 39 0.87 -8.83 -6.48
C ILE A 39 2.01 -8.19 -7.31
N PHE A 40 1.79 -7.03 -7.92
CA PHE A 40 2.84 -6.34 -8.68
C PHE A 40 3.74 -5.46 -7.81
N THR A 41 3.17 -4.75 -6.84
CA THR A 41 3.92 -3.78 -6.03
C THR A 41 4.79 -4.44 -4.96
N PHE A 42 4.32 -5.55 -4.38
CA PHE A 42 5.05 -6.25 -3.33
C PHE A 42 6.40 -6.81 -3.80
N PRO A 43 6.52 -7.55 -4.93
CA PRO A 43 7.82 -8.00 -5.40
C PRO A 43 8.78 -6.84 -5.69
N ILE A 44 8.28 -5.75 -6.29
CA ILE A 44 9.08 -4.56 -6.58
C ILE A 44 9.62 -3.95 -5.28
N SER A 45 8.78 -3.76 -4.27
CA SER A 45 9.23 -3.23 -2.97
C SER A 45 10.22 -4.14 -2.26
N LEU A 46 10.03 -5.46 -2.34
CA LEU A 46 10.97 -6.45 -1.81
C LEU A 46 12.34 -6.35 -2.49
N PHE A 47 12.38 -6.32 -3.83
CA PHE A 47 13.64 -6.16 -4.58
C PHE A 47 14.38 -4.87 -4.22
N ILE A 48 13.66 -3.75 -4.06
CA ILE A 48 14.29 -2.48 -3.69
C ILE A 48 14.84 -2.55 -2.26
N ALA A 49 14.09 -3.11 -1.31
CA ALA A 49 14.54 -3.27 0.06
C ALA A 49 15.77 -4.18 0.15
N GLU A 50 15.81 -5.24 -0.65
CA GLU A 50 16.93 -6.18 -0.74
C GLU A 50 18.18 -5.57 -1.39
N LEU A 51 18.03 -4.72 -2.40
CA LEU A 51 19.14 -3.92 -2.91
C LEU A 51 19.71 -3.00 -1.82
N GLY A 52 18.86 -2.45 -0.95
CA GLY A 52 19.28 -1.69 0.22
C GLY A 52 20.14 -2.53 1.18
N VAL A 53 19.72 -3.76 1.45
CA VAL A 53 20.50 -4.72 2.25
C VAL A 53 21.87 -4.98 1.63
N TRP A 54 21.93 -5.24 0.32
CA TRP A 54 23.19 -5.46 -0.39
C TRP A 54 24.17 -4.28 -0.25
N VAL A 55 23.69 -3.04 -0.40
CA VAL A 55 24.53 -1.85 -0.22
C VAL A 55 25.06 -1.75 1.22
N MET A 56 24.21 -1.99 2.22
CA MET A 56 24.59 -1.90 3.63
C MET A 56 25.59 -2.98 4.05
N ILE A 57 25.47 -4.18 3.47
CA ILE A 57 26.44 -5.25 3.61
C ILE A 57 27.81 -4.83 3.06
N VAL A 58 27.86 -4.27 1.85
CA VAL A 58 29.12 -3.80 1.24
C VAL A 58 29.77 -2.72 2.11
N TRP A 59 28.96 -1.93 2.82
CA TRP A 59 29.41 -0.88 3.74
C TRP A 59 29.67 -1.38 5.17
N MET A 60 29.68 -2.70 5.39
CA MET A 60 29.96 -3.36 6.67
C MET A 60 29.11 -2.80 7.84
N GLN A 61 27.83 -2.51 7.58
CA GLN A 61 26.91 -2.06 8.63
C GLN A 61 26.55 -3.22 9.59
N PRO A 62 26.25 -2.92 10.86
CA PRO A 62 25.81 -3.94 11.81
C PRO A 62 24.44 -4.52 11.40
N LEU A 63 24.24 -5.80 11.73
CA LEU A 63 23.06 -6.57 11.33
C LEU A 63 21.74 -5.92 11.77
N ASP A 64 21.70 -5.34 12.97
CA ASP A 64 20.52 -4.65 13.50
C ASP A 64 20.09 -3.46 12.61
N VAL A 65 21.06 -2.72 12.08
CA VAL A 65 20.83 -1.58 11.19
C VAL A 65 20.35 -2.06 9.82
N ILE A 66 20.94 -3.15 9.31
CA ILE A 66 20.53 -3.77 8.04
C ILE A 66 19.06 -4.21 8.10
N LEU A 67 18.69 -4.95 9.15
CA LEU A 67 17.32 -5.43 9.33
C LEU A 67 16.34 -4.28 9.52
N SER A 68 16.66 -3.32 10.38
CA SER A 68 15.81 -2.14 10.60
C SER A 68 15.54 -1.40 9.30
N ASN A 69 16.58 -1.15 8.50
CA ASN A 69 16.45 -0.45 7.24
C ASN A 69 15.72 -1.27 6.16
N PHE A 70 15.92 -2.59 6.12
CA PHE A 70 15.17 -3.47 5.23
C PHE A 70 13.66 -3.33 5.47
N TYR A 71 13.21 -3.53 6.71
CA TYR A 71 11.80 -3.44 7.07
C TYR A 71 11.25 -2.03 6.84
N LEU A 72 12.00 -1.00 7.22
CA LEU A 72 11.61 0.38 7.02
C LEU A 72 11.45 0.71 5.53
N THR A 73 12.39 0.28 4.69
CA THR A 73 12.35 0.51 3.24
C THR A 73 11.18 -0.23 2.60
N LEU A 74 10.97 -1.50 2.97
CA LEU A 74 9.86 -2.31 2.48
C LEU A 74 8.51 -1.66 2.82
N VAL A 75 8.33 -1.23 4.08
CA VAL A 75 7.11 -0.59 4.55
C VAL A 75 6.90 0.76 3.86
N LEU A 76 7.95 1.58 3.72
CA LEU A 76 7.83 2.90 3.07
C LEU A 76 7.45 2.78 1.59
N ILE A 77 8.07 1.85 0.86
CA ILE A 77 7.76 1.66 -0.56
C ILE A 77 6.35 1.10 -0.71
N GLN A 78 5.93 0.14 0.11
CA GLN A 78 4.53 -0.33 0.07
C GLN A 78 3.54 0.76 0.46
N ALA A 79 3.85 1.58 1.46
CA ALA A 79 3.02 2.71 1.84
C ALA A 79 2.87 3.70 0.67
N LEU A 80 3.94 3.93 -0.10
CA LEU A 80 3.92 4.78 -1.29
C LEU A 80 2.94 4.24 -2.35
N PHE A 81 2.95 2.93 -2.60
CA PHE A 81 2.00 2.31 -3.53
C PHE A 81 0.56 2.30 -3.01
N LEU A 82 0.37 2.11 -1.70
CA LEU A 82 -0.94 2.18 -1.04
C LEU A 82 -1.49 3.62 -0.98
N LEU A 83 -0.64 4.63 -1.18
CA LEU A 83 -1.06 6.04 -1.26
C LEU A 83 -1.94 6.30 -2.50
N ILE A 84 -1.77 5.53 -3.57
CA ILE A 84 -2.58 5.64 -4.80
C ILE A 84 -4.07 5.36 -4.52
N PRO A 85 -4.48 4.19 -3.98
CA PRO A 85 -5.87 3.95 -3.63
C PRO A 85 -6.36 4.84 -2.47
N ALA A 86 -5.48 5.23 -1.54
CA ALA A 86 -5.83 6.18 -0.48
C ALA A 86 -6.26 7.55 -1.06
N TYR A 87 -5.49 8.08 -2.01
CA TYR A 87 -5.76 9.35 -2.68
C TYR A 87 -7.08 9.29 -3.48
N ASN A 88 -7.31 8.17 -4.16
CA ASN A 88 -8.54 7.95 -4.93
C ASN A 88 -9.77 7.63 -4.07
N LYS A 89 -9.64 7.63 -2.73
CA LYS A 89 -10.72 7.31 -1.78
C LYS A 89 -11.37 5.96 -2.06
N GLN A 90 -10.56 4.95 -2.40
CA GLN A 90 -10.98 3.57 -2.66
C GLN A 90 -10.59 2.68 -1.46
N PRO A 91 -11.38 2.70 -0.35
CA PRO A 91 -11.00 2.01 0.89
C PRO A 91 -10.97 0.49 0.74
N ILE A 92 -11.86 -0.10 -0.06
CA ILE A 92 -11.91 -1.54 -0.28
C ILE A 92 -10.63 -2.00 -0.98
N ARG A 93 -10.24 -1.30 -2.06
CA ARG A 93 -8.99 -1.57 -2.78
C ARG A 93 -7.77 -1.47 -1.88
N LEU A 94 -7.72 -0.47 -1.00
CA LEU A 94 -6.63 -0.28 -0.04
C LEU A 94 -6.56 -1.42 0.97
N ILE A 95 -7.70 -1.82 1.56
CA ILE A 95 -7.76 -2.94 2.52
C ILE A 95 -7.30 -4.23 1.84
N PHE A 96 -7.83 -4.55 0.65
CA PHE A 96 -7.44 -5.76 -0.07
C PHE A 96 -5.96 -5.74 -0.46
N ALA A 97 -5.44 -4.61 -0.94
CA ALA A 97 -4.02 -4.50 -1.27
C ALA A 97 -3.12 -4.72 -0.03
N ALA A 98 -3.47 -4.13 1.11
CA ALA A 98 -2.73 -4.31 2.36
C ALA A 98 -2.79 -5.76 2.87
N VAL A 99 -3.99 -6.37 2.86
CA VAL A 99 -4.19 -7.76 3.29
C VAL A 99 -3.42 -8.72 2.39
N VAL A 100 -3.49 -8.55 1.07
CA VAL A 100 -2.77 -9.42 0.12
C VAL A 100 -1.27 -9.25 0.26
N ALA A 101 -0.75 -8.01 0.40
CA ALA A 101 0.67 -7.78 0.64
C ALA A 101 1.15 -8.46 1.94
N TYR A 102 0.36 -8.39 3.01
CA TYR A 102 0.65 -9.08 4.26
C TYR A 102 0.64 -10.61 4.09
N LEU A 103 -0.35 -11.16 3.38
CA LEU A 103 -0.40 -12.60 3.09
C LEU A 103 0.79 -13.07 2.26
N ILE A 104 1.24 -12.29 1.27
CA ILE A 104 2.44 -12.61 0.48
C ILE A 104 3.69 -12.59 1.38
N TRP A 105 3.83 -11.58 2.25
CA TRP A 105 4.92 -11.52 3.21
C TRP A 105 4.95 -12.75 4.14
N VAL A 106 3.80 -13.07 4.74
CA VAL A 106 3.67 -14.25 5.61
C VAL A 106 3.99 -15.52 4.83
N ALA A 107 3.51 -15.65 3.59
CA ALA A 107 3.81 -16.80 2.74
C ALA A 107 5.31 -16.94 2.47
N LEU A 108 6.02 -15.84 2.19
CA LEU A 108 7.47 -15.83 2.00
C LEU A 108 8.23 -16.24 3.27
N VAL A 109 7.89 -15.65 4.41
CA VAL A 109 8.59 -15.96 5.67
C VAL A 109 8.30 -17.38 6.14
N SER A 110 7.04 -17.82 6.07
CA SER A 110 6.60 -19.12 6.62
C SER A 110 6.82 -20.31 5.69
N LEU A 111 6.57 -20.17 4.38
CA LEU A 111 6.71 -21.29 3.45
C LEU A 111 8.09 -21.32 2.79
N ALA A 112 8.67 -20.15 2.48
CA ALA A 112 9.96 -20.09 1.79
C ALA A 112 11.16 -19.89 2.75
N SER A 113 10.93 -19.80 4.06
CA SER A 113 11.97 -19.51 5.07
C SER A 113 12.82 -18.30 4.67
N PHE A 114 12.18 -17.27 4.12
CA PHE A 114 12.87 -16.11 3.58
C PHE A 114 13.57 -15.34 4.71
N ASP A 115 14.90 -15.20 4.61
CA ASP A 115 15.74 -14.46 5.55
C ASP A 115 16.39 -13.28 4.82
N PRO A 116 15.99 -12.02 5.10
CA PRO A 116 16.40 -10.84 4.34
C PRO A 116 17.91 -10.63 4.24
N VAL A 117 18.71 -11.28 5.09
CA VAL A 117 20.18 -11.21 5.05
C VAL A 117 20.79 -12.26 4.11
N VAL A 118 20.08 -13.36 3.83
CA VAL A 118 20.62 -14.57 3.17
C VAL A 118 20.10 -14.73 1.73
N THR A 119 18.94 -14.18 1.38
CA THR A 119 18.07 -14.79 0.35
C THR A 119 18.13 -14.34 -1.12
N LEU A 120 19.06 -13.49 -1.56
CA LEU A 120 19.45 -13.48 -2.99
C LEU A 120 20.95 -13.34 -3.25
N PHE A 121 21.69 -12.71 -2.36
CA PHE A 121 23.13 -12.50 -2.54
C PHE A 121 24.01 -13.56 -1.85
N GLY A 122 23.38 -14.57 -1.25
CA GLY A 122 24.04 -15.70 -0.62
C GLY A 122 24.51 -15.41 0.81
N LYS A 123 24.93 -16.48 1.50
CA LYS A 123 25.49 -16.41 2.85
C LYS A 123 26.78 -15.58 2.79
N LEU A 124 26.78 -14.44 3.49
CA LEU A 124 27.94 -13.57 3.53
C LEU A 124 29.11 -14.28 4.24
N PRO A 125 30.34 -14.11 3.76
CA PRO A 125 31.51 -14.62 4.44
C PRO A 125 31.76 -13.74 5.68
N TYR A 126 31.28 -14.20 6.83
CA TYR A 126 31.89 -13.88 8.11
C TYR A 126 32.87 -15.00 8.48
#